data_AF-A0AAE4FPI4-F1
#
_entry.id   AF-A0AAE4FPI4-F1
#
_cell.length_a   1.000
_cell.length_b   1.000
_cell.length_c   1.000
_cell.angle_alpha   90.00
_cell.angle_beta   90.00
_cell.angle_gamma   90.00
#
_symmetry.space_group_name_H-M   'P 1'
#
loop_
_entity.id
_entity.type
_entity.pdbx_description
1 polymer ?
#
loop_
_entity_poly.entity_id
_entity_poly.type
_entity_poly.pdbx_seq_one_letter_code
_entity_poly.pdbx_strand_id
1 'polypeptide(L)'
;QLADITKDSYPIVEATGTNAYVGSSDKITRLEKGTRFTLFISNNATGNCTININSFGAKNIKDPFGKIVNNLKPNIPYNLCYNGVDFILQGKGGGGNLQPNQALAGYTFTNDNGPQVGVGDPNLKPENILNGKTIFGVQGIVKRIEDIPDYLLNSPGDTHVAVTKDYIWTRKGSKNGAAYAFDINGTLKKTVIRGGSENFFAASDYHMLWCWDGSVSNFYLTDLEGSKITSILSSDYSDVGAINSSTRRFFIVTGSWLKVYNFDGTLLGESSVTKNTQIIAIVPTSKGAYFCTGGGIAIFVTNSGEQRETTYVSALFSNIFQ
;
A
#
# COMPACT_ATOMS: atom_id res chain seq x y z
N GLN A 1 -8.12 -57.99 49.96
CA GLN A 1 -8.56 -58.74 48.75
C GLN A 1 -8.53 -57.75 47.60
N LEU A 2 -7.70 -57.97 46.58
CA LEU A 2 -7.85 -57.22 45.32
C LEU A 2 -9.14 -57.75 44.69
N ALA A 3 -10.13 -56.87 44.49
CA ALA A 3 -11.31 -57.21 43.73
C ALA A 3 -10.87 -57.65 42.32
N ASP A 4 -11.55 -58.65 41.77
CA ASP A 4 -11.30 -59.14 40.42
C ASP A 4 -11.47 -57.97 39.43
N ILE A 5 -10.37 -57.50 38.86
CA ILE A 5 -10.33 -56.31 37.98
C ILE A 5 -11.27 -56.45 36.76
N THR A 6 -11.63 -57.68 36.39
CA THR A 6 -12.60 -57.97 35.31
C THR A 6 -14.05 -57.62 35.69
N LYS A 7 -14.34 -57.48 36.99
CA LYS A 7 -15.62 -56.99 37.51
C LYS A 7 -15.67 -55.47 37.61
N ASP A 8 -14.53 -54.79 37.76
CA ASP A 8 -14.45 -53.33 37.93
C ASP A 8 -14.32 -52.55 36.61
N SER A 9 -14.05 -53.23 35.49
CA SER A 9 -14.02 -52.61 34.15
C SER A 9 -15.44 -52.24 33.68
N TYR A 10 -15.58 -51.08 33.02
CA TYR A 10 -16.83 -50.74 32.34
C TYR A 10 -17.27 -51.86 31.39
N PRO A 11 -18.57 -52.22 31.35
CA PRO A 11 -19.06 -53.18 30.38
C PRO A 11 -18.73 -52.73 28.96
N ILE A 12 -18.29 -53.67 28.12
CA ILE A 12 -18.13 -53.44 26.69
C ILE A 12 -19.49 -53.69 26.03
N VAL A 13 -19.90 -52.78 25.16
CA VAL A 13 -21.14 -52.86 24.38
C VAL A 13 -20.78 -52.74 22.91
N GLU A 14 -20.95 -53.83 22.17
CA GLU A 14 -20.90 -53.82 20.71
C GLU A 14 -22.30 -53.53 20.19
N ALA A 15 -22.51 -52.32 19.65
CA ALA A 15 -23.83 -51.90 19.20
C ALA A 15 -24.02 -52.08 17.69
N THR A 16 -25.25 -52.37 17.31
CA THR A 16 -25.72 -52.43 15.91
C THR A 16 -26.47 -51.15 15.55
N GLY A 17 -26.64 -50.90 14.25
CA GLY A 17 -27.35 -49.72 13.71
C GLY A 17 -26.41 -48.59 13.25
N THR A 18 -27.02 -47.51 12.75
CA THR A 18 -26.33 -46.31 12.26
C THR A 18 -27.05 -45.09 12.78
N ASN A 19 -26.35 -44.21 13.52
CA ASN A 19 -26.90 -43.07 14.27
C ASN A 19 -27.90 -43.47 15.38
N ALA A 20 -28.82 -44.40 15.16
CA ALA A 20 -29.66 -45.02 16.18
C ALA A 20 -29.09 -46.40 16.56
N TYR A 21 -28.30 -46.44 17.63
CA TYR A 21 -27.61 -47.64 18.06
C TYR A 21 -28.47 -48.48 19.01
N VAL A 22 -28.34 -49.80 18.91
CA VAL A 22 -28.93 -50.77 19.84
C VAL A 22 -27.83 -51.67 20.37
N GLY A 23 -27.74 -51.81 21.69
CA GLY A 23 -26.74 -52.64 22.33
C GLY A 23 -27.30 -53.35 23.56
N SER A 24 -26.58 -54.36 24.03
CA SER A 24 -26.94 -55.11 25.24
C SER A 24 -25.73 -55.43 26.10
N SER A 25 -25.96 -55.57 27.41
CA SER A 25 -24.94 -56.00 28.37
C SER A 25 -25.59 -56.55 29.64
N ASP A 26 -25.28 -57.80 30.00
CA ASP A 26 -25.81 -58.45 31.22
C ASP A 26 -25.31 -57.77 32.50
N LYS A 27 -24.23 -56.99 32.43
CA LYS A 27 -23.71 -56.21 33.55
C LYS A 27 -24.56 -54.97 33.88
N ILE A 28 -25.46 -54.55 32.97
CA ILE A 28 -26.30 -53.36 33.14
C ILE A 28 -27.75 -53.77 33.41
N THR A 29 -28.08 -54.05 34.68
CA THR A 29 -29.43 -54.54 35.03
C THR A 29 -30.47 -53.43 35.21
N ARG A 30 -30.04 -52.18 35.37
CA ARG A 30 -30.89 -50.98 35.47
C ARG A 30 -30.20 -49.78 34.84
N LEU A 31 -30.99 -48.84 34.31
CA LEU A 31 -30.50 -47.54 33.85
C LEU A 31 -30.61 -46.47 34.94
N GLU A 32 -29.49 -46.16 35.58
CA GLU A 32 -29.36 -45.15 36.64
C GLU A 32 -28.37 -44.07 36.31
N LYS A 33 -28.55 -42.87 36.88
CA LYS A 33 -27.53 -41.83 36.80
C LYS A 33 -26.18 -42.39 37.28
N GLY A 34 -25.16 -42.25 36.45
CA GLY A 34 -23.83 -42.83 36.69
C GLY A 34 -23.60 -44.20 36.05
N THR A 35 -24.59 -44.79 35.37
CA THR A 35 -24.39 -46.00 34.55
C THR A 35 -23.36 -45.72 33.46
N ARG A 36 -22.33 -46.55 33.36
CA ARG A 36 -21.22 -46.38 32.42
C ARG A 36 -20.97 -47.65 31.61
N PHE A 37 -20.54 -47.46 30.37
CA PHE A 37 -20.06 -48.54 29.48
C PHE A 37 -19.16 -47.98 28.39
N THR A 38 -18.38 -48.86 27.78
CA THR A 38 -17.56 -48.57 26.60
C THR A 38 -18.29 -49.07 25.36
N LEU A 39 -18.67 -48.15 24.49
CA LEU A 39 -19.39 -48.42 23.25
C LEU A 39 -18.40 -48.61 22.09
N PHE A 40 -18.62 -49.67 21.30
CA PHE A 40 -18.06 -49.85 19.96
C PHE A 40 -19.17 -49.84 18.91
N ILE A 41 -18.92 -49.20 17.77
CA ILE A 41 -19.85 -49.11 16.63
C ILE A 41 -19.18 -49.62 15.35
N SER A 42 -19.99 -50.09 14.39
CA SER A 42 -19.50 -50.66 13.12
C SER A 42 -19.46 -49.68 11.94
N ASN A 43 -20.23 -48.60 11.99
CA ASN A 43 -20.35 -47.63 10.90
C ASN A 43 -20.02 -46.21 11.38
N ASN A 44 -19.60 -45.33 10.45
CA ASN A 44 -19.50 -43.91 10.72
C ASN A 44 -20.87 -43.33 11.08
N ALA A 45 -20.93 -42.50 12.13
CA ALA A 45 -22.06 -41.63 12.34
C ALA A 45 -22.06 -40.49 11.31
N THR A 46 -23.22 -40.22 10.74
CA THR A 46 -23.48 -39.13 9.80
C THR A 46 -24.59 -38.20 10.27
N GLY A 47 -25.19 -38.50 11.43
CA GLY A 47 -26.30 -37.76 12.03
C GLY A 47 -26.33 -37.93 13.54
N ASN A 48 -27.34 -37.33 14.18
CA ASN A 48 -27.46 -37.32 15.64
C ASN A 48 -27.52 -38.75 16.22
N CYS A 49 -26.64 -39.01 17.18
CA CYS A 49 -26.48 -40.34 17.75
C CYS A 49 -27.38 -40.58 18.97
N THR A 50 -28.02 -41.75 19.00
CA THR A 50 -28.75 -42.29 20.14
C THR A 50 -28.31 -43.73 20.44
N ILE A 51 -28.50 -44.19 21.67
CA ILE A 51 -28.27 -45.58 22.07
C ILE A 51 -29.46 -46.07 22.89
N ASN A 52 -29.98 -47.25 22.53
CA ASN A 52 -30.95 -48.00 23.30
C ASN A 52 -30.24 -49.23 23.89
N ILE A 53 -29.75 -49.10 25.13
CA ILE A 53 -29.06 -50.16 25.87
C ILE A 53 -30.09 -51.02 26.62
N ASN A 54 -30.03 -52.35 26.46
CA ASN A 54 -30.92 -53.32 27.12
C ASN A 54 -32.43 -52.97 27.00
N SER A 55 -32.82 -52.35 25.88
CA SER A 55 -34.21 -51.93 25.63
C SER A 55 -34.78 -50.94 26.66
N PHE A 56 -33.95 -50.19 27.38
CA PHE A 56 -34.40 -49.16 28.34
C PHE A 56 -34.92 -47.85 27.69
N GLY A 57 -35.02 -47.84 26.36
CA GLY A 57 -35.44 -46.71 25.54
C GLY A 57 -34.25 -45.95 24.97
N ALA A 58 -34.41 -45.45 23.74
CA ALA A 58 -33.36 -44.71 23.05
C ALA A 58 -33.06 -43.38 23.78
N LYS A 59 -31.80 -43.16 24.14
CA LYS A 59 -31.29 -41.94 24.76
C LYS A 59 -30.29 -41.27 23.85
N ASN A 60 -30.19 -39.93 23.85
CA ASN A 60 -29.17 -39.28 23.04
C ASN A 60 -27.77 -39.56 23.59
N ILE A 61 -26.79 -39.55 22.70
CA ILE A 61 -25.37 -39.48 23.06
C ILE A 61 -24.96 -38.03 22.91
N LYS A 62 -24.67 -37.36 24.01
CA LYS A 62 -24.26 -35.94 24.05
C LYS A 62 -22.79 -35.81 24.44
N ASP A 63 -22.16 -34.71 24.02
CA ASP A 63 -20.88 -34.30 24.58
C ASP A 63 -21.05 -33.61 25.95
N PRO A 64 -19.97 -33.28 26.67
CA PRO A 64 -20.05 -32.56 27.94
C PRO A 64 -20.66 -31.15 27.84
N PHE A 65 -20.82 -30.59 26.65
CA PHE A 65 -21.48 -29.30 26.40
C PHE A 65 -22.98 -29.46 26.10
N GLY A 66 -23.51 -30.68 26.11
CA GLY A 66 -24.93 -30.98 25.91
C GLY A 66 -25.36 -31.12 24.45
N LYS A 67 -24.43 -31.04 23.48
CA LYS A 67 -24.72 -31.21 22.06
C LYS A 67 -24.78 -32.70 21.71
N ILE A 68 -25.75 -33.09 20.89
CA ILE A 68 -25.83 -34.48 20.38
C ILE A 68 -24.62 -34.76 19.48
N VAL A 69 -23.89 -35.82 19.79
CA VAL A 69 -22.75 -36.28 19.00
C VAL A 69 -23.26 -36.82 17.67
N ASN A 70 -22.55 -36.53 16.59
CA ASN A 70 -22.94 -36.93 15.24
C ASN A 70 -21.78 -37.43 14.36
N ASN A 71 -20.61 -37.62 14.95
CA ASN A 71 -19.36 -37.89 14.23
C ASN A 71 -18.55 -39.06 14.82
N LEU A 72 -19.21 -40.00 15.50
CA LEU A 72 -18.58 -41.24 15.97
C LEU A 72 -18.03 -42.04 14.77
N LYS A 73 -16.90 -42.69 14.99
CA LYS A 73 -16.14 -43.48 14.01
C LYS A 73 -16.12 -44.94 14.43
N PRO A 74 -16.10 -45.89 13.47
CA PRO A 74 -16.10 -47.30 13.78
C PRO A 74 -14.86 -47.73 14.57
N ASN A 75 -15.01 -48.74 15.42
CA ASN A 75 -13.91 -49.38 16.18
C ASN A 75 -13.11 -48.45 17.11
N ILE A 76 -13.66 -47.30 17.50
CA ILE A 76 -13.11 -46.42 18.54
C ILE A 76 -13.86 -46.68 19.86
N PRO A 77 -13.16 -46.83 21.01
CA PRO A 77 -13.80 -47.01 22.31
C PRO A 77 -14.41 -45.69 22.80
N TYR A 78 -15.74 -45.65 22.94
CA TYR A 78 -16.46 -44.49 23.45
C TYR A 78 -16.99 -44.73 24.86
N ASN A 79 -16.40 -44.07 25.85
CA ASN A 79 -16.86 -44.16 27.24
C ASN A 79 -18.09 -43.26 27.44
N LEU A 80 -19.23 -43.86 27.75
CA LEU A 80 -20.49 -43.16 27.99
C LEU A 80 -20.85 -43.19 29.47
N CYS A 81 -21.45 -42.11 29.97
CA CYS A 81 -21.99 -42.02 31.32
C CYS A 81 -23.41 -41.47 31.29
N TYR A 82 -24.40 -42.22 31.78
CA TYR A 82 -25.78 -41.76 31.86
C TYR A 82 -25.92 -40.65 32.90
N ASN A 83 -26.54 -39.52 32.54
CA ASN A 83 -26.74 -38.40 33.46
C ASN A 83 -28.12 -38.37 34.15
N GLY A 84 -28.98 -39.33 33.84
CA GLY A 84 -30.39 -39.36 34.26
C GLY A 84 -31.40 -39.12 33.13
N VAL A 85 -30.94 -38.58 31.99
CA VAL A 85 -31.75 -38.27 30.81
C VAL A 85 -31.10 -38.81 29.53
N ASP A 86 -29.83 -38.51 29.31
CA ASP A 86 -29.03 -38.86 28.13
C ASP A 86 -27.68 -39.47 28.54
N PHE A 87 -26.95 -40.05 27.59
CA PHE A 87 -25.57 -40.49 27.79
C PHE A 87 -24.58 -39.39 27.44
N ILE A 88 -23.58 -39.15 28.30
CA ILE A 88 -22.52 -38.18 28.07
C ILE A 88 -21.25 -38.90 27.64
N LEU A 89 -20.77 -38.60 26.43
CA LEU A 89 -19.49 -39.04 25.90
C LEU A 89 -18.34 -38.40 26.69
N GLN A 90 -17.55 -39.24 27.35
CA GLN A 90 -16.38 -38.85 28.13
C GLN A 90 -15.13 -38.82 27.25
N GLY A 91 -14.22 -37.89 27.51
CA GLY A 91 -12.90 -37.89 26.88
C GLY A 91 -12.85 -37.39 25.42
N LYS A 92 -13.87 -36.67 24.93
CA LYS A 92 -13.90 -36.09 23.57
C LYS A 92 -12.73 -35.11 23.29
N GLY A 93 -11.98 -34.68 24.30
CA GLY A 93 -10.94 -33.65 24.18
C GLY A 93 -11.53 -32.25 23.94
N GLY A 94 -10.66 -31.25 23.76
CA GLY A 94 -11.08 -29.90 23.34
C GLY A 94 -11.47 -29.89 21.87
N GLY A 95 -12.62 -29.30 21.54
CA GLY A 95 -13.02 -29.00 20.16
C GLY A 95 -12.59 -27.59 19.75
N GLY A 96 -12.87 -27.21 18.50
CA GLY A 96 -12.63 -25.85 18.03
C GLY A 96 -12.64 -25.72 16.51
N ASN A 97 -12.71 -24.49 16.03
CA ASN A 97 -12.72 -24.15 14.61
C ASN A 97 -11.56 -23.25 14.16
N LEU A 98 -10.58 -22.99 15.04
CA LEU A 98 -9.38 -22.23 14.70
C LEU A 98 -8.68 -22.87 13.50
N GLN A 99 -8.30 -22.06 12.51
CA GLN A 99 -7.58 -22.50 11.32
C GLN A 99 -6.08 -22.16 11.41
N PRO A 100 -5.20 -22.86 10.66
CA PRO A 100 -3.76 -22.61 10.71
C PRO A 100 -3.33 -21.16 10.51
N ASN A 101 -3.99 -20.42 9.61
CA ASN A 101 -3.66 -19.01 9.33
C ASN A 101 -4.13 -18.03 10.42
N GLN A 102 -4.94 -18.50 11.37
CA GLN A 102 -5.40 -17.70 12.52
C GLN A 102 -4.52 -17.93 13.76
N ALA A 103 -3.71 -19.00 13.76
CA ALA A 103 -2.73 -19.28 14.79
C ALA A 103 -1.36 -18.69 14.40
N LEU A 104 -0.61 -18.20 15.39
CA LEU A 104 0.74 -17.69 15.15
C LEU A 104 1.64 -18.79 14.56
N ALA A 105 2.48 -18.39 13.60
CA ALA A 105 3.35 -19.30 12.88
C ALA A 105 4.25 -20.10 13.84
N GLY A 106 4.29 -21.43 13.67
CA GLY A 106 5.12 -22.33 14.47
C GLY A 106 4.52 -22.80 15.80
N TYR A 107 3.39 -22.25 16.24
CA TYR A 107 2.69 -22.71 17.44
C TYR A 107 1.72 -23.86 17.11
N THR A 108 1.69 -24.90 17.93
CA THR A 108 0.77 -26.04 17.78
C THR A 108 -0.59 -25.76 18.44
N PHE A 109 -1.67 -26.25 17.85
CA PHE A 109 -3.02 -26.23 18.44
C PHE A 109 -3.83 -27.45 18.01
N THR A 110 -5.00 -27.69 18.64
CA THR A 110 -5.93 -28.76 18.25
C THR A 110 -7.29 -28.13 17.91
N ASN A 111 -7.90 -28.57 16.82
CA ASN A 111 -9.28 -28.23 16.44
C ASN A 111 -10.07 -29.51 16.11
N ASP A 112 -11.28 -29.37 15.57
CA ASP A 112 -12.13 -30.51 15.20
C ASP A 112 -11.52 -31.40 14.08
N ASN A 113 -10.45 -30.94 13.42
CA ASN A 113 -9.65 -31.72 12.47
C ASN A 113 -8.40 -32.37 13.09
N GLY A 114 -8.20 -32.24 14.41
CA GLY A 114 -7.06 -32.80 15.15
C GLY A 114 -5.92 -31.80 15.42
N PRO A 115 -4.74 -32.30 15.80
CA PRO A 115 -3.55 -31.47 16.04
C PRO A 115 -3.05 -30.81 14.74
N GLN A 116 -2.73 -29.52 14.81
CA GLN A 116 -2.28 -28.68 13.71
C GLN A 116 -1.18 -27.72 14.16
N VAL A 117 -0.52 -27.08 13.20
CA VAL A 117 0.50 -26.03 13.42
C VAL A 117 0.02 -24.74 12.77
N GLY A 118 0.16 -23.62 13.47
CA GLY A 118 -0.13 -22.31 12.93
C GLY A 118 0.84 -21.93 11.81
N VAL A 119 0.31 -21.30 10.77
CA VAL A 119 1.07 -20.74 9.65
C VAL A 119 1.10 -19.22 9.66
N GLY A 120 0.30 -18.58 10.53
CA GLY A 120 0.16 -17.13 10.60
C GLY A 120 -0.70 -16.54 9.47
N ASP A 121 -1.16 -15.31 9.65
CA ASP A 121 -1.83 -14.55 8.59
C ASP A 121 -0.77 -14.11 7.57
N PRO A 122 -0.94 -14.40 6.26
CA PRO A 122 0.02 -13.99 5.23
C PRO A 122 0.22 -12.46 5.14
N ASN A 123 -0.71 -11.67 5.67
CA ASN A 123 -0.61 -10.22 5.73
C ASN A 123 0.06 -9.70 7.00
N LEU A 124 0.36 -10.55 7.98
CA LEU A 124 1.12 -10.17 9.18
C LEU A 124 2.62 -10.14 8.86
N LYS A 125 3.03 -9.14 8.07
CA LYS A 125 4.40 -8.94 7.59
C LYS A 125 4.83 -7.47 7.73
N PRO A 126 6.13 -7.18 7.85
CA PRO A 126 6.62 -5.84 8.15
C PRO A 126 6.09 -4.75 7.21
N GLU A 127 6.00 -5.05 5.91
CA GLU A 127 5.55 -4.09 4.88
C GLU A 127 4.04 -3.77 4.91
N ASN A 128 3.26 -4.44 5.75
CA ASN A 128 1.85 -4.14 5.95
C ASN A 128 1.58 -3.41 7.28
N ILE A 129 2.61 -3.17 8.10
CA ILE A 129 2.48 -2.62 9.45
C ILE A 129 3.21 -1.28 9.51
N LEU A 130 2.59 -0.30 10.17
CA LEU A 130 3.17 1.03 10.35
C LEU A 130 4.48 0.99 11.14
N ASN A 131 5.43 1.82 10.74
CA ASN A 131 6.70 2.01 11.42
C ASN A 131 6.46 2.43 12.88
N GLY A 132 7.26 1.86 13.79
CA GLY A 132 7.08 2.05 15.24
C GLY A 132 5.90 1.31 15.86
N LYS A 133 5.15 0.51 15.07
CA LYS A 133 4.17 -0.45 15.59
C LYS A 133 4.73 -1.87 15.50
N THR A 134 4.38 -2.67 16.50
CA THR A 134 4.71 -4.09 16.55
C THR A 134 3.42 -4.87 16.78
N ILE A 135 3.16 -5.86 15.95
CA ILE A 135 2.00 -6.75 16.09
C ILE A 135 2.54 -8.18 16.21
N PHE A 136 2.29 -8.81 17.36
CA PHE A 136 2.77 -10.17 17.67
C PHE A 136 4.27 -10.39 17.42
N GLY A 137 5.10 -9.39 17.71
CA GLY A 137 6.56 -9.44 17.50
C GLY A 137 7.03 -9.07 16.10
N VAL A 138 6.12 -8.87 15.13
CA VAL A 138 6.47 -8.37 13.79
C VAL A 138 6.52 -6.84 13.83
N GLN A 139 7.72 -6.29 13.65
CA GLN A 139 7.94 -4.84 13.59
C GLN A 139 7.56 -4.29 12.21
N GLY A 140 6.74 -3.23 12.19
CA GLY A 140 6.33 -2.57 10.96
C GLY A 140 7.39 -1.63 10.40
N ILE A 141 7.36 -1.43 9.07
CA ILE A 141 8.27 -0.55 8.33
C ILE A 141 7.56 0.48 7.45
N VAL A 142 6.22 0.46 7.40
CA VAL A 142 5.45 1.40 6.56
C VAL A 142 5.46 2.79 7.17
N LYS A 143 5.95 3.79 6.42
CA LYS A 143 5.86 5.20 6.82
C LYS A 143 4.56 5.80 6.32
N ARG A 144 3.94 6.69 7.11
CA ARG A 144 2.83 7.50 6.62
C ARG A 144 3.35 8.62 5.73
N ILE A 145 2.48 9.18 4.88
CA ILE A 145 2.83 10.32 4.03
C ILE A 145 3.25 11.55 4.87
N GLU A 146 2.66 11.72 6.05
CA GLU A 146 3.00 12.76 7.03
C GLU A 146 4.34 12.51 7.74
N ASP A 147 4.82 11.26 7.76
CA ASP A 147 6.16 10.91 8.26
C ASP A 147 7.24 11.12 7.19
N ILE A 148 6.86 11.49 5.96
CA ILE A 148 7.76 11.99 4.94
C ILE A 148 8.02 13.45 5.31
N PRO A 149 9.23 13.83 5.74
CA PRO A 149 9.54 15.21 6.08
C PRO A 149 9.08 16.14 4.97
N ASP A 150 8.47 17.27 5.34
CA ASP A 150 8.24 18.37 4.42
C ASP A 150 9.62 18.94 4.03
N TYR A 151 10.20 18.36 2.99
CA TYR A 151 11.56 18.64 2.56
C TYR A 151 11.72 20.08 2.03
N LEU A 152 10.61 20.79 1.81
CA LEU A 152 10.59 22.21 1.46
C LEU A 152 10.66 23.13 2.69
N LEU A 153 10.51 22.67 3.93
CA LEU A 153 10.71 23.51 5.12
C LEU A 153 12.16 24.01 5.28
N ASN A 154 13.12 23.29 4.70
CA ASN A 154 14.52 23.70 4.66
C ASN A 154 14.86 24.55 3.42
N SER A 155 13.90 24.81 2.52
CA SER A 155 14.03 25.73 1.40
C SER A 155 13.95 27.17 1.94
N PRO A 156 15.08 27.90 2.04
CA PRO A 156 15.07 29.24 2.58
C PRO A 156 14.59 30.19 1.48
N GLY A 157 13.27 30.43 1.43
CA GLY A 157 12.69 31.47 0.60
C GLY A 157 12.96 31.33 -0.90
N ASP A 158 12.87 30.11 -1.44
CA ASP A 158 13.10 29.88 -2.86
C ASP A 158 11.93 30.38 -3.71
N THR A 159 12.24 31.08 -4.79
CA THR A 159 11.24 31.58 -5.75
C THR A 159 11.14 30.75 -7.02
N HIS A 160 12.05 29.78 -7.23
CA HIS A 160 12.07 28.94 -8.43
C HIS A 160 12.33 27.48 -8.09
N VAL A 161 11.49 26.62 -8.66
CA VAL A 161 11.60 25.17 -8.61
C VAL A 161 11.53 24.64 -10.04
N ALA A 162 12.41 23.70 -10.38
CA ALA A 162 12.32 22.94 -11.62
C ALA A 162 12.41 21.44 -11.31
N VAL A 163 11.63 20.64 -12.02
CA VAL A 163 11.63 19.18 -11.85
C VAL A 163 12.26 18.56 -13.09
N THR A 164 13.22 17.68 -12.87
CA THR A 164 13.85 16.83 -13.89
C THR A 164 13.59 15.38 -13.56
N LYS A 165 13.96 14.46 -14.46
CA LYS A 165 13.76 13.02 -14.26
C LYS A 165 14.20 12.52 -12.88
N ASP A 166 15.38 12.93 -12.43
CA ASP A 166 16.01 12.37 -11.23
C ASP A 166 16.02 13.32 -10.03
N TYR A 167 15.76 14.62 -10.25
CA TYR A 167 15.93 15.64 -9.21
C TYR A 167 14.86 16.73 -9.23
N ILE A 168 14.58 17.25 -8.04
CA ILE A 168 13.97 18.57 -7.82
C ILE A 168 15.11 19.58 -7.68
N TRP A 169 15.15 20.56 -8.56
CA TRP A 169 16.11 21.65 -8.56
C TRP A 169 15.49 22.90 -7.95
N THR A 170 16.23 23.53 -7.04
CA THR A 170 15.86 24.81 -6.45
C THR A 170 17.09 25.70 -6.32
N ARG A 171 16.88 26.99 -6.04
CA ARG A 171 17.95 27.88 -5.55
C ARG A 171 17.98 27.86 -4.02
N LYS A 172 18.80 28.69 -3.38
CA LYS A 172 18.79 28.87 -1.91
C LYS A 172 18.94 30.35 -1.60
N GLY A 173 17.86 31.02 -1.19
CA GLY A 173 17.84 32.44 -0.85
C GLY A 173 18.11 33.39 -2.04
N SER A 174 18.41 34.66 -1.74
CA SER A 174 18.59 35.72 -2.74
C SER A 174 19.91 35.60 -3.51
N LYS A 175 19.86 35.42 -4.84
CA LYS A 175 20.93 35.67 -5.82
C LYS A 175 22.33 35.11 -5.47
N ASN A 176 22.41 33.82 -5.13
CA ASN A 176 23.65 33.18 -4.70
C ASN A 176 24.44 32.44 -5.81
N GLY A 177 24.06 32.56 -7.10
CA GLY A 177 24.82 31.95 -8.20
C GLY A 177 24.87 30.42 -8.16
N ALA A 178 23.87 29.78 -7.53
CA ALA A 178 23.87 28.34 -7.30
C ALA A 178 22.49 27.69 -7.48
N ALA A 179 22.50 26.45 -7.95
CA ALA A 179 21.34 25.56 -8.02
C ALA A 179 21.61 24.26 -7.25
N TYR A 180 20.59 23.76 -6.56
CA TYR A 180 20.67 22.63 -5.64
C TYR A 180 19.71 21.54 -6.10
N ALA A 181 20.21 20.33 -6.25
CA ALA A 181 19.44 19.16 -6.68
C ALA A 181 19.15 18.25 -5.49
N PHE A 182 17.88 17.98 -5.27
CA PHE A 182 17.39 17.07 -4.25
C PHE A 182 16.78 15.84 -4.91
N ASP A 183 17.03 14.66 -4.34
CA ASP A 183 16.30 13.46 -4.74
C ASP A 183 14.84 13.50 -4.25
N ILE A 184 14.05 12.48 -4.63
CA ILE A 184 12.65 12.36 -4.20
C ILE A 184 12.49 12.24 -2.67
N ASN A 185 13.57 11.90 -1.95
CA ASN A 185 13.61 11.84 -0.51
C ASN A 185 14.15 13.14 0.12
N GLY A 186 14.23 14.23 -0.64
CA GLY A 186 14.73 15.52 -0.17
C GLY A 186 16.20 15.53 0.25
N THR A 187 16.98 14.53 -0.15
CA THR A 187 18.42 14.50 0.12
C THR A 187 19.15 15.33 -0.92
N LEU A 188 19.96 16.30 -0.47
CA LEU A 188 20.84 17.06 -1.37
C LEU A 188 21.81 16.09 -2.06
N LYS A 189 21.73 16.00 -3.39
CA LYS A 189 22.63 15.17 -4.21
C LYS A 189 23.68 15.99 -4.92
N LYS A 190 23.34 17.23 -5.29
CA LYS A 190 24.21 18.03 -6.14
C LYS A 190 24.04 19.52 -5.88
N THR A 191 25.13 20.26 -6.03
CA THR A 191 25.15 21.72 -6.06
C THR A 191 25.93 22.16 -7.28
N VAL A 192 25.30 22.97 -8.13
CA VAL A 192 25.90 23.58 -9.31
C VAL A 192 26.17 25.04 -8.98
N ILE A 193 27.43 25.44 -9.01
CA ILE A 193 27.87 26.80 -8.66
C ILE A 193 28.38 27.48 -9.94
N ARG A 194 27.79 28.62 -10.25
CA ARG A 194 28.20 29.50 -11.35
C ARG A 194 28.92 30.77 -10.86
N GLY A 195 28.79 31.09 -9.57
CA GLY A 195 29.38 32.29 -8.97
C GLY A 195 28.61 33.58 -9.30
N GLY A 196 28.96 34.69 -8.64
CA GLY A 196 28.33 35.99 -8.85
C GLY A 196 26.86 36.06 -8.42
N SER A 197 26.11 37.02 -8.98
CA SER A 197 24.68 37.26 -8.69
C SER A 197 23.72 36.53 -9.66
N GLU A 198 24.20 35.47 -10.31
CA GLU A 198 23.42 34.67 -11.25
C GLU A 198 22.27 33.93 -10.55
N ASN A 199 21.17 33.77 -11.27
CA ASN A 199 19.92 33.20 -10.77
C ASN A 199 19.50 32.04 -11.65
N PHE A 200 19.48 30.85 -11.04
CA PHE A 200 18.80 29.70 -11.61
C PHE A 200 17.29 29.94 -11.65
N PHE A 201 16.64 29.63 -12.77
CA PHE A 201 15.18 29.76 -12.88
C PHE A 201 14.48 28.64 -13.67
N ALA A 202 15.18 27.82 -14.45
CA ALA A 202 14.58 26.66 -15.13
C ALA A 202 15.60 25.56 -15.42
N ALA A 203 15.14 24.31 -15.50
CA ALA A 203 15.95 23.15 -15.90
C ALA A 203 15.17 22.20 -16.80
N SER A 204 15.92 21.38 -17.55
CA SER A 204 15.49 20.13 -18.17
C SER A 204 16.44 19.02 -17.73
N ASP A 205 16.19 17.79 -18.17
CA ASP A 205 17.01 16.62 -17.82
C ASP A 205 18.51 16.75 -18.17
N TYR A 206 18.90 17.73 -18.96
CA TYR A 206 20.28 17.90 -19.43
C TYR A 206 20.83 19.32 -19.32
N HIS A 207 19.98 20.32 -19.08
CA HIS A 207 20.36 21.72 -19.22
C HIS A 207 19.68 22.61 -18.20
N MET A 208 20.30 23.76 -17.90
CA MET A 208 19.81 24.74 -16.95
C MET A 208 19.81 26.13 -17.58
N LEU A 209 18.82 26.94 -17.23
CA LEU A 209 18.75 28.35 -17.56
C LEU A 209 19.06 29.20 -16.34
N TRP A 210 19.89 30.20 -16.59
CA TRP A 210 20.36 31.16 -15.60
C TRP A 210 20.16 32.57 -16.13
N CYS A 211 19.94 33.52 -15.24
CA CYS A 211 19.95 34.93 -15.57
C CYS A 211 20.84 35.73 -14.62
N TRP A 212 21.34 36.88 -15.08
CA TRP A 212 22.00 37.98 -14.35
C TRP A 212 23.53 38.03 -14.40
N ASP A 213 24.08 39.10 -14.98
CA ASP A 213 25.37 39.66 -14.53
C ASP A 213 25.30 41.21 -14.50
N GLY A 214 25.34 41.77 -13.28
CA GLY A 214 25.75 43.14 -12.97
C GLY A 214 24.89 44.33 -13.45
N SER A 215 24.57 44.44 -14.74
CA SER A 215 24.05 45.66 -15.37
C SER A 215 23.25 45.47 -16.67
N VAL A 216 23.37 44.30 -17.32
CA VAL A 216 22.56 43.90 -18.49
C VAL A 216 22.04 42.49 -18.20
N SER A 217 20.78 42.22 -18.53
CA SER A 217 20.19 40.91 -18.22
C SER A 217 20.73 39.86 -19.18
N ASN A 218 21.84 39.25 -18.79
CA ASN A 218 22.43 38.14 -19.52
C ASN A 218 21.72 36.85 -19.13
N PHE A 219 21.25 36.12 -20.13
CA PHE A 219 20.73 34.76 -19.96
C PHE A 219 21.77 33.76 -20.39
N TYR A 220 21.87 32.66 -19.65
CA TYR A 220 22.84 31.61 -19.93
C TYR A 220 22.13 30.26 -20.00
N LEU A 221 22.50 29.49 -21.01
CA LEU A 221 22.21 28.06 -21.05
C LEU A 221 23.47 27.31 -20.60
N THR A 222 23.31 26.35 -19.72
CA THR A 222 24.40 25.45 -19.31
C THR A 222 23.98 24.00 -19.42
N ASP A 223 24.96 23.10 -19.34
CA ASP A 223 24.72 21.72 -18.92
C ASP A 223 24.36 21.66 -17.42
N LEU A 224 24.08 20.45 -16.91
CA LEU A 224 23.82 20.23 -15.47
C LEU A 224 25.07 20.32 -14.59
N GLU A 225 26.28 20.49 -15.14
CA GLU A 225 27.51 20.74 -14.36
C GLU A 225 27.82 22.23 -14.24
N GLY A 226 27.05 23.09 -14.95
CA GLY A 226 27.23 24.54 -14.96
C GLY A 226 28.10 25.06 -16.10
N SER A 227 28.61 24.19 -16.99
CA SER A 227 29.39 24.59 -18.15
C SER A 227 28.52 25.39 -19.12
N LYS A 228 28.97 26.59 -19.51
CA LYS A 228 28.23 27.48 -20.40
C LYS A 228 28.18 26.91 -21.82
N ILE A 229 26.96 26.85 -22.37
CA ILE A 229 26.69 26.47 -23.76
C ILE A 229 26.48 27.71 -24.61
N THR A 230 25.63 28.64 -24.17
CA THR A 230 25.42 29.92 -24.85
C THR A 230 25.04 31.04 -23.87
N SER A 231 25.12 32.28 -24.34
CA SER A 231 24.72 33.49 -23.64
C SER A 231 23.90 34.40 -24.54
N ILE A 232 22.78 34.92 -24.03
CA ILE A 232 21.94 35.91 -24.72
C ILE A 232 22.02 37.23 -23.94
N LEU A 233 22.29 38.32 -24.65
CA LEU A 233 22.20 39.67 -24.10
C LEU A 233 20.75 40.16 -24.19
N SER A 234 20.20 40.67 -23.10
CA SER A 234 18.88 41.31 -23.05
C SER A 234 18.91 42.55 -22.16
N SER A 235 18.20 43.59 -22.56
CA SER A 235 17.97 44.76 -21.70
C SER A 235 16.99 44.48 -20.57
N ASP A 236 16.12 43.48 -20.72
CA ASP A 236 15.06 43.16 -19.76
C ASP A 236 15.41 41.94 -18.91
N TYR A 237 15.15 42.05 -17.62
CA TYR A 237 15.25 40.94 -16.66
C TYR A 237 14.08 39.97 -16.83
N SER A 238 14.37 38.68 -16.66
CA SER A 238 13.37 37.62 -16.57
C SER A 238 13.86 36.48 -15.70
N ASP A 239 12.92 35.82 -15.07
CA ASP A 239 13.08 34.55 -14.36
C ASP A 239 11.99 33.55 -14.76
N VAL A 240 11.42 33.74 -15.96
CA VAL A 240 10.42 32.85 -16.56
C VAL A 240 10.94 32.33 -17.89
N GLY A 241 11.09 31.01 -17.97
CA GLY A 241 11.50 30.33 -19.19
C GLY A 241 11.35 28.83 -19.10
N ALA A 242 11.66 28.16 -20.20
CA ALA A 242 11.62 26.71 -20.29
C ALA A 242 12.62 26.21 -21.33
N ILE A 243 12.97 24.93 -21.24
CA ILE A 243 13.95 24.28 -22.10
C ILE A 243 13.31 23.07 -22.76
N ASN A 244 13.47 22.95 -24.08
CA ASN A 244 13.22 21.71 -24.79
C ASN A 244 14.54 21.13 -25.31
N SER A 245 15.10 20.20 -24.54
CA SER A 245 16.36 19.54 -24.91
C SER A 245 16.23 18.68 -26.19
N SER A 246 15.04 18.13 -26.49
CA SER A 246 14.83 17.31 -27.69
C SER A 246 14.90 18.10 -28.98
N THR A 247 14.41 19.35 -28.97
CA THR A 247 14.44 20.24 -30.13
C THR A 247 15.60 21.23 -30.08
N ARG A 248 16.43 21.18 -29.03
CA ARG A 248 17.55 22.10 -28.76
C ARG A 248 17.10 23.56 -28.78
N ARG A 249 15.98 23.84 -28.13
CA ARG A 249 15.39 25.18 -28.02
C ARG A 249 15.15 25.58 -26.59
N PHE A 250 15.26 26.88 -26.31
CA PHE A 250 14.85 27.44 -25.03
C PHE A 250 14.00 28.70 -25.23
N PHE A 251 13.17 28.97 -24.24
CA PHE A 251 12.12 29.97 -24.25
C PHE A 251 12.36 30.91 -23.08
N ILE A 252 12.33 32.22 -23.32
CA ILE A 252 12.54 33.24 -22.29
C ILE A 252 11.50 34.34 -22.48
N VAL A 253 10.95 34.85 -21.38
CA VAL A 253 10.00 35.98 -21.39
C VAL A 253 10.73 37.26 -21.00
N THR A 254 11.10 38.11 -21.94
CA THR A 254 11.80 39.37 -21.65
C THR A 254 10.86 40.56 -21.85
N GLY A 255 10.59 41.34 -20.79
CA GLY A 255 9.70 42.50 -20.88
C GLY A 255 8.28 42.09 -21.31
N SER A 256 7.84 42.56 -22.48
CA SER A 256 6.55 42.20 -23.08
C SER A 256 6.68 41.20 -24.23
N TRP A 257 7.72 40.37 -24.23
CA TRP A 257 8.03 39.46 -25.33
C TRP A 257 8.33 38.05 -24.84
N LEU A 258 7.71 37.06 -25.50
CA LEU A 258 8.18 35.68 -25.48
C LEU A 258 9.16 35.51 -26.63
N LYS A 259 10.37 35.03 -26.33
CA LYS A 259 11.43 34.81 -27.30
C LYS A 259 11.85 33.35 -27.29
N VAL A 260 12.12 32.80 -28.48
CA VAL A 260 12.57 31.42 -28.66
C VAL A 260 13.93 31.41 -29.32
N TYR A 261 14.86 30.70 -28.69
CA TYR A 261 16.24 30.60 -29.16
C TYR A 261 16.61 29.15 -29.43
N ASN A 262 17.50 28.94 -30.40
CA ASN A 262 18.29 27.73 -30.49
C ASN A 262 19.35 27.70 -29.39
N PHE A 263 19.86 26.52 -29.05
CA PHE A 263 20.94 26.34 -28.07
C PHE A 263 22.26 27.03 -28.43
N ASP A 264 22.48 27.39 -29.70
CA ASP A 264 23.63 28.20 -30.12
C ASP A 264 23.45 29.70 -29.79
N GLY A 265 22.24 30.12 -29.43
CA GLY A 265 21.87 31.49 -29.11
C GLY A 265 21.15 32.23 -30.23
N THR A 266 20.90 31.59 -31.37
CA THR A 266 20.16 32.18 -32.50
C THR A 266 18.70 32.38 -32.14
N LEU A 267 18.18 33.61 -32.29
CA LEU A 267 16.75 33.90 -32.14
C LEU A 267 15.97 33.28 -33.31
N LEU A 268 15.01 32.42 -33.00
CA LEU A 268 14.13 31.77 -33.97
C LEU A 268 12.83 32.55 -34.21
N GLY A 269 12.39 33.29 -33.21
CA GLY A 269 11.15 34.07 -33.29
C GLY A 269 10.78 34.66 -31.94
N GLU A 270 9.92 35.66 -32.00
CA GLU A 270 9.38 36.35 -30.83
C GLU A 270 7.92 36.75 -31.04
N SER A 271 7.19 36.87 -29.94
CA SER A 271 5.80 37.30 -29.94
C SER A 271 5.55 38.22 -28.75
N SER A 272 4.76 39.27 -28.98
CA SER A 272 4.36 40.19 -27.93
C SER A 272 3.40 39.50 -26.96
N VAL A 273 3.73 39.54 -25.68
CA VAL A 273 2.84 39.17 -24.58
C VAL A 273 2.31 40.47 -23.97
N THR A 274 1.00 40.58 -23.78
CA THR A 274 0.36 41.80 -23.26
C THR A 274 1.02 42.20 -21.93
N LYS A 275 1.37 43.48 -21.77
CA LYS A 275 2.25 44.02 -20.71
C LYS A 275 1.80 43.75 -19.26
N ASN A 276 0.59 43.25 -19.03
CA ASN A 276 0.04 42.94 -17.70
C ASN A 276 -0.30 41.46 -17.50
N THR A 277 0.14 40.61 -18.43
CA THR A 277 -0.17 39.19 -18.43
C THR A 277 0.97 38.44 -17.74
N GLN A 278 0.79 38.09 -16.46
CA GLN A 278 1.74 37.25 -15.73
C GLN A 278 1.79 35.87 -16.41
N ILE A 279 2.96 35.48 -16.94
CA ILE A 279 3.18 34.11 -17.42
C ILE A 279 3.51 33.24 -16.21
N ILE A 280 2.70 32.22 -15.98
CA ILE A 280 2.76 31.34 -14.82
C ILE A 280 3.60 30.10 -15.14
N ALA A 281 3.51 29.58 -16.37
CA ALA A 281 4.24 28.40 -16.81
C ALA A 281 4.42 28.38 -18.32
N ILE A 282 5.51 27.76 -18.79
CA ILE A 282 5.76 27.48 -20.20
C ILE A 282 5.99 25.98 -20.34
N VAL A 283 5.25 25.35 -21.25
CA VAL A 283 5.36 23.92 -21.57
C VAL A 283 5.85 23.80 -23.01
N PRO A 284 7.15 23.55 -23.23
CA PRO A 284 7.69 23.37 -24.55
C PRO A 284 7.16 22.10 -25.22
N THR A 285 7.04 22.13 -26.55
CA THR A 285 6.65 20.99 -27.39
C THR A 285 7.61 20.86 -28.56
N SER A 286 7.45 19.81 -29.37
CA SER A 286 8.24 19.62 -30.59
C SER A 286 7.99 20.69 -31.65
N LYS A 287 6.83 21.36 -31.63
CA LYS A 287 6.41 22.36 -32.63
C LYS A 287 6.34 23.78 -32.09
N GLY A 288 6.53 23.99 -30.78
CA GLY A 288 6.31 25.27 -30.15
C GLY A 288 6.29 25.21 -28.64
N ALA A 289 5.41 25.98 -28.00
CA ALA A 289 5.16 25.92 -26.57
C ALA A 289 3.72 26.34 -26.22
N TYR A 290 3.18 25.77 -25.16
CA TYR A 290 2.01 26.30 -24.47
C TYR A 290 2.47 27.22 -23.35
N PHE A 291 1.76 28.31 -23.11
CA PHE A 291 2.04 29.15 -21.94
C PHE A 291 0.76 29.51 -21.21
N CYS A 292 0.81 29.32 -19.90
CA CYS A 292 -0.26 29.71 -18.99
C CYS A 292 -0.05 31.15 -18.58
N THR A 293 -1.10 31.92 -18.69
CA THR A 293 -1.14 33.31 -18.29
C THR A 293 -2.19 33.55 -17.22
N GLY A 294 -2.09 34.66 -16.48
CA GLY A 294 -3.14 35.07 -15.54
C GLY A 294 -4.55 35.20 -16.16
N GLY A 295 -4.68 35.25 -17.49
CA GLY A 295 -5.95 35.31 -18.20
C GLY A 295 -6.37 34.04 -18.96
N GLY A 296 -5.53 33.01 -19.06
CA GLY A 296 -5.82 31.81 -19.89
C GLY A 296 -4.58 31.15 -20.49
N ILE A 297 -4.77 30.20 -21.42
CA ILE A 297 -3.67 29.47 -22.08
C ILE A 297 -3.52 29.99 -23.52
N ALA A 298 -2.28 30.24 -23.93
CA ALA A 298 -1.96 30.63 -25.31
C ALA A 298 -0.94 29.66 -25.91
N ILE A 299 -0.94 29.57 -27.25
CA ILE A 299 -0.12 28.64 -28.03
C ILE A 299 0.85 29.43 -28.89
N PHE A 300 2.13 29.12 -28.76
CA PHE A 300 3.18 29.64 -29.63
C PHE A 300 3.64 28.54 -30.59
N VAL A 301 3.65 28.81 -31.90
CA VAL A 301 4.09 27.86 -32.94
C VAL A 301 5.36 28.38 -33.61
N THR A 302 6.46 27.63 -33.45
CA THR A 302 7.80 28.09 -33.82
C THR A 302 8.11 28.12 -35.32
N ASN A 303 7.33 27.43 -36.16
CA ASN A 303 7.62 27.33 -37.60
C ASN A 303 7.19 28.57 -38.41
N SER A 304 6.34 29.45 -37.87
CA SER A 304 5.89 30.67 -38.54
C SER A 304 6.24 31.95 -37.78
N GLY A 305 6.82 31.85 -36.57
CA GLY A 305 7.03 33.02 -35.69
C GLY A 305 5.72 33.68 -35.22
N GLU A 306 4.57 33.12 -35.57
CA GLU A 306 3.26 33.67 -35.24
C GLU A 306 2.74 33.08 -33.93
N GLN A 307 2.27 33.96 -33.04
CA GLN A 307 1.33 33.59 -32.00
C GLN A 307 -0.04 33.34 -32.64
N ARG A 308 -0.61 32.16 -32.43
CA ARG A 308 -1.99 31.87 -32.87
C ARG A 308 -2.93 31.94 -31.66
N GLU A 309 -4.08 32.54 -31.90
CA GLU A 309 -5.04 33.04 -30.91
C GLU A 309 -5.26 32.19 -29.65
N THR A 310 -5.43 32.95 -28.57
CA THR A 310 -5.81 32.62 -27.20
C THR A 310 -7.10 31.82 -27.15
N THR A 311 -7.03 30.52 -26.83
CA THR A 311 -8.22 29.87 -26.27
C THR A 311 -8.25 30.22 -24.79
N TYR A 312 -9.13 31.13 -24.38
CA TYR A 312 -9.45 31.31 -22.96
C TYR A 312 -10.08 30.01 -22.47
N VAL A 313 -9.27 29.09 -21.93
CA VAL A 313 -9.70 27.80 -21.37
C VAL A 313 -10.44 28.02 -20.03
N SER A 314 -11.19 29.11 -19.86
CA SER A 314 -12.16 29.23 -18.77
C SER A 314 -13.41 28.39 -19.05
N ALA A 315 -13.70 28.06 -20.32
CA ALA A 315 -14.91 27.33 -20.71
C ALA A 315 -14.78 25.78 -20.70
N LEU A 316 -13.60 25.22 -20.47
CA LEU A 316 -13.37 23.75 -20.54
C LEU A 316 -13.29 23.07 -19.16
N PHE A 317 -13.08 23.82 -18.07
CA PHE A 317 -13.00 23.25 -16.72
C PHE A 317 -14.32 23.24 -15.95
N SER A 318 -15.39 23.88 -16.45
CA SER A 318 -16.72 23.85 -15.82
C SER A 318 -17.37 22.46 -15.83
N ASN A 319 -16.86 21.52 -16.65
CA ASN A 319 -17.42 20.18 -16.82
C ASN A 319 -16.55 19.06 -16.21
N ILE A 320 -15.51 19.39 -15.45
CA ILE A 320 -14.64 18.38 -14.80
C ILE A 320 -15.04 18.18 -13.32
N PHE A 321 -15.91 19.04 -12.76
CA PHE A 321 -16.46 18.91 -11.41
C PHE A 321 -18.00 18.96 -11.35
N GLN A 322 -18.70 18.57 -12.43
CA GLN A 322 -20.11 18.18 -12.37
C GLN A 322 -20.25 16.68 -12.52
#